data_AF-V6S2J7-F1
#
_entry.id   AF-V6S2J7-F1
#
_cell.length_a   1.000
_cell.length_b   1.000
_cell.length_c   1.000
_cell.angle_alpha   90.00
_cell.angle_beta   90.00
_cell.angle_gamma   90.00
#
_symmetry.space_group_name_H-M   'P 1'
#
loop_
_entity.id
_entity.type
_entity.pdbx_description
1 polymer ?
#
loop_
_entity_poly.entity_id
_entity_poly.type
_entity_poly.pdbx_seq_one_letter_code
_entity_poly.pdbx_strand_id
1 'polypeptide(L)'
;MKDFTPFTFTLEEYNGQKVIFIQFDYNKTLKNQIKELKGACWNSKLQTWYVPDTVEYRTLFNLPEVYTVGKRVLSKISDRNRDEIDRLILQLKLKGYSPNTIRSYVNEFAQYLYFLKDNPAQECGEKEVRSYLIYCIDDLRLTENTLHSRINAVKFYYEKVLFQEKIFLEIPRPKKQSKLPKALNMHEVRKILDATENLKHNTMLKLCYGMGLRLSEIVNLKIANIDSKNMRVHIERGKGKKDRFVNLPDSVLEQLRSYYIEYKPKVYLFEGQYGGQYSSRAVQEVFKKSLNKANISKKVGIHSLRHSFATHLLENGTDIRFIQELLGHNDLKTTFVYTHVSDKTIRKIISPLDNL
;
A
#
# COMPACT_ATOMS: atom_id res chain seq x y z
N MET A 1 -20.56 15.61 -10.03
CA MET A 1 -19.65 14.65 -10.71
C MET A 1 -19.78 14.90 -12.21
N LYS A 2 -18.69 14.84 -12.99
CA LYS A 2 -18.82 14.87 -14.45
C LYS A 2 -19.43 13.53 -14.89
N ASP A 3 -20.50 13.59 -15.67
CA ASP A 3 -21.15 12.40 -16.21
C ASP A 3 -20.37 11.92 -17.44
N PHE A 4 -19.92 10.67 -17.41
CA PHE A 4 -19.18 10.03 -18.49
C PHE A 4 -19.98 8.91 -19.19
N THR A 5 -21.28 8.80 -18.92
CA THR A 5 -22.17 7.86 -19.61
C THR A 5 -22.30 8.02 -21.13
N PRO A 6 -22.15 9.23 -21.75
CA PRO A 6 -22.28 9.36 -23.21
C PRO A 6 -20.99 9.00 -23.96
N PHE A 7 -19.96 8.48 -23.28
CA PHE A 7 -18.69 8.10 -23.90
C PHE A 7 -18.56 6.58 -23.97
N THR A 8 -18.09 6.09 -25.10
CA THR A 8 -17.68 4.70 -25.30
C THR A 8 -16.16 4.62 -25.19
N PHE A 9 -15.66 3.65 -24.43
CA PHE A 9 -14.23 3.49 -24.17
C PHE A 9 -13.69 2.22 -24.83
N THR A 10 -12.61 2.35 -25.59
CA THR A 10 -11.87 1.20 -26.14
C THR A 10 -10.45 1.17 -25.59
N LEU A 11 -9.97 -0.04 -25.24
CA LEU A 11 -8.67 -0.26 -24.60
C LEU A 11 -7.69 -0.80 -25.64
N GLU A 12 -6.68 -0.02 -25.99
CA GLU A 12 -5.69 -0.40 -27.02
C GLU A 12 -4.26 -0.01 -26.62
N GLU A 13 -3.29 -0.49 -27.39
CA GLU A 13 -1.90 -0.08 -27.30
C GLU A 13 -1.56 0.86 -28.45
N TYR A 14 -1.12 2.07 -28.13
CA TYR A 14 -0.78 3.12 -29.10
C TYR A 14 0.61 3.67 -28.80
N ASN A 15 1.51 3.67 -29.80
CA ASN A 15 2.92 4.07 -29.66
C ASN A 15 3.66 3.39 -28.48
N GLY A 16 3.39 2.10 -28.23
CA GLY A 16 4.00 1.32 -27.14
C GLY A 16 3.50 1.67 -25.74
N GLN A 17 2.40 2.43 -25.63
CA GLN A 17 1.74 2.74 -24.37
C GLN A 17 0.29 2.26 -24.41
N LYS A 18 -0.19 1.70 -23.28
CA LYS A 18 -1.61 1.40 -23.14
C LYS A 18 -2.40 2.70 -23.01
N VAL A 19 -3.45 2.84 -23.80
CA VAL A 19 -4.30 4.01 -23.84
C VAL A 19 -5.77 3.61 -23.77
N ILE A 20 -6.59 4.55 -23.32
CA ILE A 20 -8.04 4.46 -23.33
C ILE A 20 -8.52 5.44 -24.38
N PHE A 21 -9.04 4.93 -25.49
CA PHE A 21 -9.69 5.72 -26.51
C PHE A 21 -11.11 6.08 -26.06
N ILE A 22 -11.55 7.28 -26.41
CA ILE A 22 -12.79 7.90 -25.96
C ILE A 22 -13.59 8.30 -27.20
N GLN A 23 -14.65 7.56 -27.47
CA GLN A 23 -15.58 7.79 -28.58
C GLN A 23 -16.88 8.40 -28.04
N PHE A 24 -17.42 9.38 -28.77
CA PHE A 24 -18.68 10.03 -28.46
C PHE A 24 -19.20 10.77 -29.70
N ASP A 25 -20.52 10.93 -29.80
CA ASP A 25 -21.12 11.75 -30.85
C ASP A 25 -20.74 13.23 -30.65
N TYR A 26 -20.42 13.92 -31.75
CA TYR A 26 -19.86 15.27 -31.68
C TYR A 26 -20.80 16.22 -30.92
N ASN A 27 -20.36 16.61 -29.72
CA ASN A 27 -21.02 17.59 -28.89
C ASN A 27 -19.97 18.53 -28.30
N LYS A 28 -20.17 19.85 -28.46
CA LYS A 28 -19.23 20.89 -28.01
C LYS A 28 -18.95 20.81 -26.51
N THR A 29 -19.96 20.47 -25.71
CA THR A 29 -19.86 20.32 -24.26
C THR A 29 -19.04 19.08 -23.88
N LEU A 30 -19.32 17.92 -24.51
CA LEU A 30 -18.58 16.68 -24.28
C LEU A 30 -17.10 16.80 -24.71
N LYS A 31 -16.85 17.47 -25.84
CA LYS A 31 -15.49 17.76 -26.32
C LYS A 31 -14.69 18.61 -25.32
N ASN A 32 -15.32 19.62 -24.72
CA ASN A 32 -14.68 20.45 -23.70
C ASN A 32 -14.42 19.65 -22.41
N GLN A 33 -15.33 18.77 -22.01
CA GLN A 33 -15.13 17.87 -20.87
C GLN A 33 -13.90 16.96 -21.05
N ILE A 34 -13.67 16.44 -22.27
CA ILE A 34 -12.49 15.62 -22.59
C ILE A 34 -11.21 16.47 -22.65
N LYS A 35 -11.26 17.69 -23.21
CA LYS A 35 -10.11 18.60 -23.20
C LYS A 35 -9.65 18.99 -21.80
N GLU A 36 -10.56 19.02 -20.83
CA GLU A 36 -10.22 19.27 -19.43
C GLU A 36 -9.54 18.08 -18.73
N LEU A 37 -9.56 16.88 -19.34
CA LEU A 37 -8.82 15.73 -18.81
C LEU A 37 -7.32 15.94 -19.06
N LYS A 38 -6.54 15.99 -17.98
CA LYS A 38 -5.09 16.24 -18.04
C LYS A 38 -4.33 15.07 -18.68
N GLY A 39 -3.90 15.22 -19.94
CA GLY A 39 -3.25 14.14 -20.70
C GLY A 39 -4.13 13.58 -21.82
N ALA A 40 -5.29 14.19 -22.08
CA ALA A 40 -6.08 13.91 -23.26
C ALA A 40 -5.37 14.40 -24.52
N CYS A 41 -5.17 13.49 -25.46
CA CYS A 41 -4.56 13.74 -26.75
C CYS A 41 -5.54 13.40 -27.88
N TRP A 42 -5.46 14.14 -28.98
CA TRP A 42 -6.25 13.87 -30.18
C TRP A 42 -5.46 12.96 -31.13
N ASN A 43 -6.06 11.86 -31.57
CA ASN A 43 -5.53 11.03 -32.64
C ASN A 43 -6.20 11.43 -33.96
N SER A 44 -5.43 12.03 -34.87
CA SER A 44 -5.93 12.52 -36.16
C SER A 44 -6.32 11.41 -37.14
N LYS A 45 -5.71 10.22 -37.04
CA LYS A 45 -5.99 9.08 -37.94
C LYS A 45 -7.30 8.38 -37.59
N LEU A 46 -7.56 8.20 -36.30
CA LEU A 46 -8.75 7.52 -35.79
C LEU A 46 -9.88 8.50 -35.42
N GLN A 47 -9.64 9.81 -35.58
CA GLN A 47 -10.56 10.89 -35.21
C GLN A 47 -11.15 10.73 -33.80
N THR A 48 -10.33 10.33 -32.83
CA THR A 48 -10.76 10.05 -31.46
C THR A 48 -9.79 10.63 -30.43
N TRP A 49 -10.30 10.92 -29.24
CA TRP A 49 -9.48 11.32 -28.10
C TRP A 49 -8.96 10.09 -27.38
N TYR A 50 -7.77 10.19 -26.78
CA TYR A 50 -7.24 9.15 -25.91
C TYR A 50 -6.58 9.72 -24.67
N VAL A 51 -6.56 8.94 -23.60
CA VAL A 51 -5.81 9.21 -22.36
C VAL A 51 -4.94 8.00 -22.01
N PRO A 52 -3.87 8.16 -21.21
CA PRO A 52 -3.09 7.04 -20.71
C PRO A 52 -3.96 6.06 -19.90
N ASP A 53 -3.72 4.76 -20.08
CA ASP A 53 -4.41 3.71 -19.35
C ASP A 53 -3.88 3.58 -17.92
N THR A 54 -4.36 4.45 -17.03
CA THR A 54 -4.01 4.47 -15.61
C THR A 54 -5.15 3.98 -14.73
N VAL A 55 -4.84 3.61 -13.48
CA VAL A 55 -5.85 3.21 -12.50
C VAL A 55 -6.83 4.36 -12.28
N GLU A 56 -6.35 5.60 -12.23
CA GLU A 56 -7.17 6.80 -12.03
C GLU A 56 -8.20 6.97 -13.15
N TYR A 57 -7.79 6.82 -14.42
CA TYR A 57 -8.71 6.90 -15.56
C TYR A 57 -9.67 5.72 -15.64
N ARG A 58 -9.20 4.50 -15.33
CA ARG A 58 -10.08 3.33 -15.25
C ARG A 58 -11.16 3.52 -14.19
N THR A 59 -10.82 4.04 -13.01
CA THR A 59 -11.81 4.39 -11.98
C THR A 59 -12.74 5.52 -12.44
N LEU A 60 -12.21 6.54 -13.10
CA LEU A 60 -13.00 7.69 -13.60
C LEU A 60 -14.03 7.26 -14.65
N PHE A 61 -13.67 6.31 -15.52
CA PHE A 61 -14.52 5.81 -16.60
C PHE A 61 -15.29 4.54 -16.24
N ASN A 62 -15.23 4.10 -14.98
CA ASN A 62 -15.87 2.87 -14.51
C ASN A 62 -15.45 1.60 -15.32
N LEU A 63 -14.18 1.55 -15.74
CA LEU A 63 -13.59 0.43 -16.47
C LEU A 63 -13.01 -0.61 -15.51
N PRO A 64 -13.00 -1.91 -15.89
CA PRO A 64 -12.45 -2.96 -15.05
C PRO A 64 -10.96 -2.73 -14.74
N GLU A 65 -10.56 -2.90 -13.47
CA GLU A 65 -9.14 -2.82 -13.09
C GLU A 65 -8.34 -3.96 -13.74
N VAL A 66 -7.25 -3.62 -14.45
CA VAL A 66 -6.28 -4.63 -14.89
C VAL A 66 -5.23 -4.83 -13.81
N TYR A 67 -5.28 -6.00 -13.17
CA TYR A 67 -4.19 -6.48 -12.34
C TYR A 67 -3.03 -6.89 -13.23
N THR A 68 -2.07 -5.99 -13.43
CA THR A 68 -0.79 -6.37 -14.02
C THR A 68 0.01 -7.18 -13.00
N VAL A 69 -0.29 -8.48 -12.93
CA VAL A 69 0.64 -9.52 -12.46
C VAL A 69 1.88 -9.41 -13.34
N GLY A 70 3.08 -9.65 -12.82
CA GLY A 70 4.31 -9.49 -13.58
C GLY A 70 4.22 -10.20 -14.93
N LYS A 71 4.08 -9.45 -16.04
CA LYS A 71 3.72 -9.97 -17.38
C LYS A 71 4.58 -11.16 -17.83
N ARG A 72 5.84 -11.22 -17.37
CA ARG A 72 6.82 -12.27 -17.69
C ARG A 72 6.53 -13.64 -17.06
N VAL A 73 5.82 -13.68 -15.94
CA VAL A 73 5.55 -14.94 -15.22
C VAL A 73 4.29 -15.58 -15.80
N LEU A 74 3.23 -14.80 -16.00
CA LEU A 74 1.99 -15.29 -16.60
C LEU A 74 2.19 -15.85 -18.02
N SER A 75 3.08 -15.24 -18.81
CA SER A 75 3.39 -15.71 -20.17
C SER A 75 4.11 -17.07 -20.21
N LYS A 76 4.60 -17.56 -19.07
CA LYS A 76 5.34 -18.83 -18.96
C LYS A 76 4.56 -19.93 -18.24
N ILE A 77 3.30 -19.66 -17.87
CA ILE A 77 2.43 -20.65 -17.24
C ILE A 77 1.78 -21.47 -18.35
N SER A 78 1.81 -22.80 -18.19
CA SER A 78 1.15 -23.75 -19.09
C SER A 78 -0.33 -23.41 -19.25
N ASP A 79 -0.86 -23.61 -20.46
CA ASP A 79 -2.28 -23.39 -20.75
C ASP A 79 -3.18 -24.23 -19.82
N ARG A 80 -2.72 -25.41 -19.38
CA ARG A 80 -3.45 -26.28 -18.43
C ARG A 80 -3.67 -25.65 -17.05
N ASN A 81 -2.82 -24.70 -16.67
CA ASN A 81 -2.83 -24.07 -15.35
C ASN A 81 -3.32 -22.62 -15.39
N ARG A 82 -3.61 -22.07 -16.57
CA ARG A 82 -3.96 -20.65 -16.72
C ARG A 82 -5.29 -20.31 -16.04
N ASP A 83 -6.29 -21.17 -16.20
CA ASP A 83 -7.64 -20.97 -15.64
C ASP A 83 -7.66 -20.98 -14.10
N GLU A 84 -6.68 -21.62 -13.46
CA GLU A 84 -6.60 -21.70 -12.01
C GLU A 84 -6.25 -20.35 -11.36
N ILE A 85 -5.62 -19.45 -12.12
CA ILE A 85 -5.39 -18.07 -11.69
C ILE A 85 -6.70 -17.32 -11.59
N ASP A 86 -7.60 -17.51 -12.56
CA ASP A 86 -8.89 -16.84 -12.57
C ASP A 86 -9.79 -17.38 -11.46
N ARG A 87 -9.77 -18.70 -11.21
CA ARG A 87 -10.46 -19.31 -10.05
C ARG A 87 -9.95 -18.74 -8.73
N LEU A 88 -8.63 -18.60 -8.57
CA LEU A 88 -8.02 -17.97 -7.40
C LEU A 88 -8.48 -16.52 -7.22
N ILE A 89 -8.44 -15.72 -8.29
CA ILE A 89 -8.84 -14.31 -8.27
C ILE A 89 -10.31 -14.18 -7.87
N LEU A 90 -11.19 -14.99 -8.48
CA LEU A 90 -12.63 -14.97 -8.19
C LEU A 90 -12.87 -15.29 -6.71
N GLN A 91 -12.22 -16.32 -6.18
CA GLN A 91 -12.40 -16.72 -4.78
C GLN A 91 -11.86 -15.68 -3.78
N LEU A 92 -10.75 -15.02 -4.10
CA LEU A 92 -10.23 -13.91 -3.29
C LEU A 92 -11.19 -12.72 -3.29
N LYS A 93 -11.79 -12.39 -4.45
CA LYS A 93 -12.81 -11.34 -4.58
C LYS A 93 -14.06 -11.68 -3.77
N LEU A 94 -14.57 -12.91 -3.88
CA LEU A 94 -15.74 -13.39 -3.11
C LEU A 94 -15.52 -13.26 -1.60
N LYS A 95 -14.29 -13.51 -1.13
CA LYS A 95 -13.92 -13.33 0.28
C LYS A 95 -13.61 -11.89 0.68
N GLY A 96 -13.76 -10.92 -0.21
CA GLY A 96 -13.57 -9.49 0.08
C GLY A 96 -12.11 -9.07 0.33
N TYR A 97 -11.14 -9.78 -0.25
CA TYR A 97 -9.73 -9.41 -0.14
C TYR A 97 -9.42 -8.10 -0.86
N SER A 98 -8.44 -7.34 -0.34
CA SER A 98 -8.05 -6.07 -0.97
C SER A 98 -7.35 -6.28 -2.32
N PRO A 99 -7.41 -5.32 -3.25
CA PRO A 99 -6.70 -5.37 -4.54
C PRO A 99 -5.20 -5.70 -4.42
N ASN A 100 -4.53 -5.18 -3.38
CA ASN A 100 -3.12 -5.44 -3.12
C ASN A 100 -2.87 -6.87 -2.62
N THR A 101 -3.77 -7.39 -1.77
CA THR A 101 -3.67 -8.77 -1.30
C THR A 101 -3.94 -9.75 -2.44
N ILE A 102 -4.94 -9.48 -3.28
CA ILE A 102 -5.20 -10.26 -4.49
C ILE A 102 -3.95 -10.33 -5.36
N ARG A 103 -3.37 -9.17 -5.70
CA ARG A 103 -2.15 -9.11 -6.50
C ARG A 103 -0.99 -9.89 -5.89
N SER A 104 -0.83 -9.80 -4.58
CA SER A 104 0.22 -10.55 -3.86
C SER A 104 -0.04 -12.05 -4.00
N TYR A 105 -1.23 -12.54 -3.65
CA TYR A 105 -1.58 -13.96 -3.75
C TYR A 105 -1.44 -14.50 -5.16
N VAL A 106 -1.87 -13.75 -6.17
CA VAL A 106 -1.75 -14.14 -7.58
C VAL A 106 -0.29 -14.23 -8.01
N ASN A 107 0.55 -13.23 -7.69
CA ASN A 107 1.99 -13.30 -7.96
C ASN A 107 2.65 -14.47 -7.21
N GLU A 108 2.17 -14.74 -5.99
CA GLU A 108 2.70 -15.81 -5.15
C GLU A 108 2.38 -17.19 -5.73
N PHE A 109 1.13 -17.39 -6.15
CA PHE A 109 0.62 -18.61 -6.78
C PHE A 109 1.14 -18.82 -8.20
N ALA A 110 1.31 -17.76 -8.99
CA ALA A 110 1.85 -17.84 -10.35
C ALA A 110 3.25 -18.47 -10.41
N GLN A 111 4.11 -18.27 -9.40
CA GLN A 111 5.41 -18.95 -9.37
C GLN A 111 5.29 -20.45 -9.03
N TYR A 112 4.25 -20.83 -8.28
CA TYR A 112 3.97 -22.23 -8.04
C TYR A 112 3.52 -22.92 -9.33
N LEU A 113 2.59 -22.30 -10.06
CA LEU A 113 2.17 -22.81 -11.38
C LEU A 113 3.34 -22.88 -12.37
N TYR A 114 4.23 -21.89 -12.35
CA TYR A 114 5.45 -21.91 -13.16
C TYR A 114 6.37 -23.11 -12.81
N PHE A 115 6.48 -23.46 -11.53
CA PHE A 115 7.21 -24.65 -11.08
C PHE A 115 6.54 -25.96 -11.52
N LEU A 116 5.21 -26.03 -11.46
CA LEU A 116 4.44 -27.22 -11.87
C LEU A 116 4.51 -27.51 -13.37
N LYS A 117 4.80 -26.50 -14.21
CA LYS A 117 4.81 -26.60 -15.68
C LYS A 117 3.45 -27.12 -16.19
N ASP A 118 3.43 -28.29 -16.84
CA ASP A 118 2.24 -28.91 -17.42
C ASP A 118 1.47 -29.81 -16.45
N ASN A 119 1.99 -30.01 -15.22
CA ASN A 119 1.28 -30.75 -14.19
C ASN A 119 0.07 -29.91 -13.71
N PRO A 120 -1.17 -30.43 -13.81
CA PRO A 120 -2.35 -29.70 -13.38
C PRO A 120 -2.33 -29.43 -11.87
N ALA A 121 -2.47 -28.17 -11.46
CA ALA A 121 -2.41 -27.77 -10.06
C ALA A 121 -3.50 -28.44 -9.20
N GLN A 122 -4.65 -28.77 -9.79
CA GLN A 122 -5.78 -29.43 -9.15
C GLN A 122 -5.48 -30.89 -8.77
N GLU A 123 -4.61 -31.55 -9.54
CA GLU A 123 -4.21 -32.95 -9.33
C GLU A 123 -2.98 -33.07 -8.41
N CYS A 124 -2.26 -31.96 -8.20
CA CYS A 124 -1.09 -31.92 -7.33
C CYS A 124 -1.51 -31.97 -5.85
N GLY A 125 -0.79 -32.75 -5.04
CA GLY A 125 -1.06 -32.95 -3.63
C GLY A 125 0.06 -32.45 -2.73
N GLU A 126 0.18 -33.04 -1.53
CA GLU A 126 1.20 -32.66 -0.55
C GLU A 126 2.63 -32.82 -1.11
N LYS A 127 2.89 -33.89 -1.87
CA LYS A 127 4.22 -34.22 -2.38
C LYS A 127 4.78 -33.13 -3.30
N GLU A 128 3.96 -32.65 -4.23
CA GLU A 128 4.35 -31.60 -5.20
C GLU A 128 4.54 -30.26 -4.48
N VAL A 129 3.67 -29.94 -3.52
CA VAL A 129 3.80 -28.73 -2.71
C VAL A 129 5.08 -28.76 -1.86
N ARG A 130 5.39 -29.88 -1.20
CA ARG A 130 6.64 -30.03 -0.44
C ARG A 130 7.86 -29.87 -1.33
N SER A 131 7.84 -30.48 -2.52
CA SER A 131 8.91 -30.36 -3.51
C SER A 131 9.12 -28.90 -3.94
N TYR A 132 8.04 -28.16 -4.18
CA TYR A 132 8.11 -26.74 -4.49
C TYR A 132 8.68 -25.91 -3.33
N LEU A 133 8.32 -26.21 -2.08
CA LEU A 133 8.82 -25.49 -0.93
C LEU A 133 10.31 -25.75 -0.67
N ILE A 134 10.77 -26.99 -0.90
CA ILE A 134 12.20 -27.34 -0.88
C ILE A 134 12.94 -26.54 -1.96
N TYR A 135 12.45 -26.52 -3.20
CA TYR A 135 13.00 -25.69 -4.27
C TYR A 135 13.06 -24.19 -3.89
N CYS A 136 12.02 -23.70 -3.20
CA CYS A 136 11.99 -22.32 -2.72
C CYS A 136 13.06 -22.02 -1.65
N ILE A 137 13.45 -23.02 -0.85
CA ILE A 137 14.45 -22.89 0.22
C ILE A 137 15.86 -23.09 -0.32
N ASP A 138 16.10 -24.17 -1.07
CA ASP A 138 17.45 -24.61 -1.44
C ASP A 138 17.96 -23.89 -2.69
N ASP A 139 17.14 -23.82 -3.74
CA ASP A 139 17.52 -23.24 -5.03
C ASP A 139 17.27 -21.72 -5.06
N LEU A 140 16.07 -21.28 -4.70
CA LEU A 140 15.71 -19.85 -4.73
C LEU A 140 16.21 -19.08 -3.52
N ARG A 141 16.58 -19.77 -2.43
CA ARG A 141 17.08 -19.18 -1.17
C ARG A 141 16.19 -18.03 -0.67
N LEU A 142 14.87 -18.24 -0.71
CA LEU A 142 13.90 -17.20 -0.37
C LEU A 142 14.00 -16.80 1.10
N THR A 143 13.76 -15.51 1.36
CA THR A 143 13.61 -15.04 2.75
C THR A 143 12.39 -15.69 3.39
N GLU A 144 12.42 -15.88 4.72
CA GLU A 144 11.31 -16.46 5.49
C GLU A 144 9.97 -15.77 5.18
N ASN A 145 9.95 -14.43 5.11
CA ASN A 145 8.71 -13.68 4.84
C ASN A 145 8.16 -13.98 3.44
N THR A 146 9.03 -14.10 2.44
CA THR A 146 8.62 -14.45 1.07
C THR A 146 8.10 -15.88 1.03
N LEU A 147 8.79 -16.82 1.67
CA LEU A 147 8.37 -18.22 1.77
C LEU A 147 7.00 -18.35 2.46
N HIS A 148 6.77 -17.62 3.56
CA HIS A 148 5.46 -17.54 4.21
C HIS A 148 4.38 -17.01 3.26
N SER A 149 4.68 -15.99 2.46
CA SER A 149 3.75 -15.45 1.46
C SER A 149 3.41 -16.50 0.39
N ARG A 150 4.41 -17.23 -0.12
CA ARG A 150 4.24 -18.35 -1.07
C ARG A 150 3.32 -19.43 -0.50
N ILE A 151 3.63 -19.91 0.72
CA ILE A 151 2.86 -20.93 1.43
C ILE A 151 1.42 -20.49 1.59
N ASN A 152 1.16 -19.24 2.01
CA ASN A 152 -0.20 -18.75 2.22
C ASN A 152 -1.02 -18.70 0.93
N ALA A 153 -0.41 -18.36 -0.21
CA ALA A 153 -1.09 -18.33 -1.49
C ALA A 153 -1.44 -19.74 -1.99
N VAL A 154 -0.47 -20.66 -1.94
CA VAL A 154 -0.67 -22.08 -2.31
C VAL A 154 -1.70 -22.73 -1.40
N LYS A 155 -1.58 -22.51 -0.09
CA LYS A 155 -2.53 -23.00 0.91
C LYS A 155 -3.94 -22.48 0.67
N PHE A 156 -4.09 -21.20 0.36
CA PHE A 156 -5.39 -20.61 0.07
C PHE A 156 -6.02 -21.24 -1.17
N TYR A 157 -5.24 -21.48 -2.23
CA TYR A 157 -5.73 -22.15 -3.42
C TYR A 157 -6.33 -23.52 -3.08
N TYR A 158 -5.54 -24.41 -2.47
CA TYR A 158 -6.03 -25.75 -2.14
C TYR A 158 -7.19 -25.76 -1.14
N GLU A 159 -7.08 -25.03 -0.02
CA GLU A 159 -8.10 -25.07 1.04
C GLU A 159 -9.36 -24.25 0.74
N LYS A 160 -9.25 -23.21 -0.10
CA LYS A 160 -10.35 -22.24 -0.31
C LYS A 160 -10.85 -22.19 -1.74
N VAL A 161 -10.05 -22.53 -2.75
CA VAL A 161 -10.49 -22.60 -4.15
C VAL A 161 -10.93 -24.03 -4.47
N LEU A 162 -10.13 -25.03 -4.12
CA LEU A 162 -10.45 -26.45 -4.37
C LEU A 162 -11.24 -27.11 -3.24
N PHE A 163 -11.47 -26.40 -2.12
CA PHE A 163 -12.19 -26.90 -0.95
C PHE A 163 -11.65 -28.21 -0.38
N GLN A 164 -10.36 -28.49 -0.57
CA GLN A 164 -9.73 -29.69 -0.03
C GLN A 164 -9.55 -29.53 1.50
N GLU A 165 -9.74 -30.63 2.24
CA GLU A 165 -9.44 -30.67 3.67
C GLU A 165 -7.96 -30.33 3.90
N LYS A 166 -7.63 -29.76 5.07
CA LYS A 166 -6.32 -29.15 5.39
C LYS A 166 -5.13 -30.05 4.98
N ILE A 167 -4.66 -29.89 3.74
CA ILE A 167 -3.56 -30.70 3.15
C ILE A 167 -2.25 -30.52 3.93
N PHE A 168 -2.11 -29.39 4.63
CA PHE A 168 -0.83 -28.90 5.11
C PHE A 168 -0.71 -28.89 6.64
N LEU A 169 -1.04 -30.00 7.29
CA LEU A 169 -0.91 -30.12 8.74
C LEU A 169 0.54 -29.96 9.22
N GLU A 170 1.55 -30.19 8.37
CA GLU A 170 2.96 -30.24 8.79
C GLU A 170 3.96 -29.44 7.94
N ILE A 171 3.56 -28.37 7.23
CA ILE A 171 4.60 -27.50 6.64
C ILE A 171 5.28 -26.73 7.78
N PRO A 172 6.58 -26.99 8.08
CA PRO A 172 7.28 -26.28 9.14
C PRO A 172 7.34 -24.80 8.79
N ARG A 173 6.67 -23.99 9.60
CA ARG A 173 6.66 -22.54 9.43
C ARG A 173 8.03 -21.99 9.85
N PRO A 174 8.75 -21.26 8.98
CA PRO A 174 9.99 -20.61 9.38
C PRO A 174 9.77 -19.73 10.61
N LYS A 175 10.63 -19.86 11.62
CA LYS A 175 10.55 -19.04 12.84
C LYS A 175 10.85 -17.59 12.47
N LYS A 176 9.82 -16.74 12.49
CA LYS A 176 9.96 -15.32 12.20
C LYS A 176 11.03 -14.70 13.11
N GLN A 177 12.18 -14.34 12.55
CA GLN A 177 13.18 -13.58 13.29
C GLN A 177 12.58 -12.22 13.72
N SER A 178 12.54 -11.95 15.02
CA SER A 178 12.17 -10.63 15.54
C SER A 178 13.34 -9.68 15.34
N LYS A 179 13.33 -8.91 14.26
CA LYS A 179 14.28 -7.79 14.08
C LYS A 179 13.76 -6.61 14.88
N LEU A 180 14.60 -6.03 15.74
CA LEU A 180 14.28 -4.79 16.45
C LEU A 180 13.87 -3.72 15.42
N PRO A 181 12.75 -3.01 15.64
CA PRO A 181 12.35 -1.91 14.78
C PRO A 181 13.47 -0.88 14.66
N LYS A 182 13.85 -0.56 13.42
CA LYS A 182 14.80 0.52 13.13
C LYS A 182 14.09 1.87 13.26
N ALA A 183 13.74 2.26 14.48
CA ALA A 183 13.16 3.56 14.74
C ALA A 183 14.17 4.68 14.42
N LEU A 184 13.63 5.82 13.98
CA LEU A 184 14.37 7.06 13.81
C LEU A 184 14.31 7.81 15.13
N ASN A 185 15.45 8.35 15.59
CA ASN A 185 15.43 9.23 16.75
C ASN A 185 14.87 10.61 16.38
N MET A 186 14.54 11.45 17.37
CA MET A 186 13.95 12.78 17.14
C MET A 186 14.81 13.69 16.25
N HIS A 187 16.13 13.61 16.37
CA HIS A 187 17.06 14.42 15.57
C HIS A 187 17.10 13.97 14.10
N GLU A 188 17.08 12.66 13.85
CA GLU A 188 16.95 12.11 12.50
C GLU A 188 15.61 12.48 11.85
N VAL A 189 14.51 12.38 12.60
CA VAL A 189 13.19 12.83 12.11
C VAL A 189 13.24 14.31 11.74
N ARG A 190 13.78 15.17 12.60
CA ARG A 190 13.95 16.60 12.32
C ARG A 190 14.75 16.83 11.04
N LYS A 191 15.92 16.19 10.89
CA LYS A 191 16.74 16.29 9.67
C LYS A 191 15.99 15.89 8.40
N ILE A 192 15.18 14.83 8.46
CA ILE A 192 14.37 14.38 7.31
C ILE A 192 13.35 15.46 6.94
N LEU A 193 12.64 16.00 7.94
CA LEU A 193 11.62 17.03 7.71
C LEU A 193 12.25 18.32 7.18
N ASP A 194 13.37 18.78 7.75
CA ASP A 194 14.05 20.00 7.32
C ASP A 194 14.62 19.86 5.89
N ALA A 195 15.05 18.66 5.50
CA ALA A 195 15.51 18.35 4.15
C ALA A 195 14.38 18.27 3.11
N THR A 196 13.11 18.21 3.54
CA THR A 196 11.95 18.19 2.64
C THR A 196 11.46 19.61 2.37
N GLU A 197 11.98 20.25 1.32
CA GLU A 197 11.67 21.64 0.95
C GLU A 197 10.24 21.84 0.40
N ASN A 198 9.72 20.88 -0.38
CA ASN A 198 8.40 21.04 -0.99
C ASN A 198 7.29 21.02 0.08
N LEU A 199 6.47 22.07 0.11
CA LEU A 199 5.44 22.25 1.14
C LEU A 199 4.49 21.06 1.24
N LYS A 200 3.93 20.57 0.12
CA LYS A 200 3.04 19.40 0.08
C LYS A 200 3.70 18.17 0.68
N HIS A 201 4.91 17.85 0.23
CA HIS A 201 5.68 16.69 0.70
C HIS A 201 6.03 16.78 2.18
N ASN A 202 6.47 17.95 2.62
CA ASN A 202 6.81 18.21 4.01
C ASN A 202 5.60 17.99 4.92
N THR A 203 4.45 18.56 4.55
CA THR A 203 3.19 18.39 5.29
C THR A 203 2.78 16.92 5.38
N MET A 204 2.89 16.14 4.30
CA MET A 204 2.59 14.70 4.33
C MET A 204 3.46 13.96 5.36
N LEU A 205 4.78 14.20 5.38
CA LEU A 205 5.70 13.53 6.31
C LEU A 205 5.46 13.96 7.75
N LYS A 206 5.16 15.25 7.98
CA LYS A 206 4.76 15.75 9.31
C LYS A 206 3.49 15.10 9.82
N LEU A 207 2.47 14.91 8.99
CA LEU A 207 1.25 14.20 9.40
C LEU A 207 1.51 12.70 9.63
N CYS A 208 2.36 12.06 8.80
CA CYS A 208 2.77 10.67 9.03
C CYS A 208 3.39 10.48 10.43
N TYR A 209 4.30 11.39 10.80
CA TYR A 209 4.96 11.36 12.09
C TYR A 209 4.03 11.85 13.20
N GLY A 210 3.54 13.09 13.15
CA GLY A 210 2.81 13.74 14.25
C GLY A 210 1.45 13.12 14.60
N MET A 211 0.85 12.34 13.70
CA MET A 211 -0.43 11.67 13.94
C MET A 211 -0.31 10.13 13.86
N GLY A 212 0.88 9.60 13.60
CA GLY A 212 1.11 8.16 13.46
C GLY A 212 0.32 7.51 12.33
N LEU A 213 -0.03 8.23 11.25
CA LEU A 213 -0.85 7.69 10.17
C LEU A 213 -0.13 6.65 9.32
N ARG A 214 -0.87 5.66 8.82
CA ARG A 214 -0.36 4.75 7.77
C ARG A 214 -0.25 5.51 6.45
N LEU A 215 0.65 5.05 5.58
CA LEU A 215 0.76 5.60 4.22
C LEU A 215 -0.58 5.59 3.48
N SER A 216 -1.33 4.48 3.59
CA SER A 216 -2.66 4.37 2.99
C SER A 216 -3.66 5.38 3.58
N GLU A 217 -3.57 5.68 4.88
CA GLU A 217 -4.46 6.65 5.53
C GLU A 217 -4.15 8.07 5.05
N ILE A 218 -2.86 8.41 4.90
CA ILE A 218 -2.41 9.72 4.40
C ILE A 218 -2.89 9.98 2.98
N VAL A 219 -2.73 9.00 2.07
CA VAL A 219 -3.16 9.20 0.69
C VAL A 219 -4.68 9.18 0.54
N ASN A 220 -5.44 8.54 1.45
CA ASN A 220 -6.90 8.51 1.42
C ASN A 220 -7.56 9.67 2.17
N LEU A 221 -6.78 10.46 2.93
CA LEU A 221 -7.31 11.52 3.76
C LEU A 221 -7.99 12.60 2.90
N LYS A 222 -9.23 12.98 3.26
CA LYS A 222 -10.00 14.03 2.57
C LYS A 222 -9.97 15.34 3.34
N ILE A 223 -10.25 16.44 2.65
CA ILE A 223 -10.34 17.76 3.28
C ILE A 223 -11.42 17.77 4.38
N ALA A 224 -12.57 17.18 4.07
CA ALA A 224 -13.71 17.06 5.00
C ALA A 224 -13.40 16.24 6.26
N ASN A 225 -12.29 15.50 6.29
CA ASN A 225 -11.88 14.75 7.47
C ASN A 225 -11.16 15.61 8.52
N ILE A 226 -10.73 16.82 8.17
CA ILE A 226 -10.00 17.71 9.08
C ILE A 226 -11.00 18.61 9.81
N ASP A 227 -11.10 18.43 11.13
CA ASP A 227 -11.82 19.33 12.03
C ASP A 227 -10.81 20.21 12.76
N SER A 228 -10.49 21.36 12.18
CA SER A 228 -9.56 22.34 12.74
C SER A 228 -10.12 23.11 13.94
N LYS A 229 -11.44 23.07 14.19
CA LYS A 229 -12.05 23.71 15.36
C LYS A 229 -11.81 22.88 16.61
N ASN A 230 -11.97 21.56 16.49
CA ASN A 230 -11.76 20.64 17.60
C ASN A 230 -10.37 19.99 17.58
N MET A 231 -9.47 20.39 16.67
CA MET A 231 -8.13 19.83 16.50
C MET A 231 -8.13 18.30 16.37
N ARG A 232 -9.04 17.77 15.55
CA ARG A 232 -9.20 16.33 15.31
C ARG A 232 -9.26 16.00 13.83
N VAL A 233 -8.83 14.80 13.49
CA VAL A 233 -8.90 14.27 12.14
C VAL A 233 -9.61 12.93 12.14
N HIS A 234 -10.62 12.80 11.29
CA HIS A 234 -11.36 11.57 11.10
C HIS A 234 -10.65 10.64 10.12
N ILE A 235 -10.24 9.45 10.55
CA ILE A 235 -9.60 8.46 9.69
C ILE A 235 -10.63 7.41 9.30
N GLU A 236 -11.19 7.57 8.10
CA GLU A 236 -12.12 6.61 7.49
C GLU A 236 -11.40 5.30 7.14
N ARG A 237 -12.05 4.16 7.44
CA ARG A 237 -11.68 2.82 6.97
C ARG A 237 -10.22 2.45 7.26
N GLY A 238 -9.79 2.61 8.52
CA GLY A 238 -8.52 2.10 9.01
C GLY A 238 -8.37 0.56 8.89
N LYS A 239 -7.24 0.00 9.32
CA LYS A 239 -6.98 -1.45 9.27
C LYS A 239 -8.13 -2.25 9.93
N GLY A 240 -8.88 -2.99 9.11
CA GLY A 240 -10.07 -3.74 9.56
C GLY A 240 -11.41 -3.01 9.36
N LYS A 241 -11.46 -1.97 8.51
CA LYS A 241 -12.65 -1.16 8.21
C LYS A 241 -13.21 -0.43 9.43
N LYS A 242 -12.35 -0.06 10.39
CA LYS A 242 -12.73 0.73 11.57
C LYS A 242 -12.34 2.17 11.40
N ASP A 243 -13.26 3.05 11.75
CA ASP A 243 -13.04 4.48 11.80
C ASP A 243 -12.41 4.85 13.15
N ARG A 244 -11.57 5.89 13.17
CA ARG A 244 -11.02 6.45 14.41
C ARG A 244 -10.75 7.93 14.26
N PHE A 245 -10.74 8.64 15.39
CA PHE A 245 -10.24 10.00 15.45
C PHE A 245 -8.80 10.01 15.92
N VAL A 246 -8.01 10.92 15.37
CA VAL A 246 -6.65 11.21 15.83
C VAL A 246 -6.51 12.71 16.06
N ASN A 247 -5.66 13.10 17.00
CA ASN A 247 -5.43 14.50 17.31
C ASN A 247 -4.62 15.17 16.20
N LEU A 248 -5.04 16.37 15.78
CA LEU A 248 -4.31 17.20 14.85
C LEU A 248 -3.24 17.99 15.64
N PRO A 249 -1.95 17.88 15.32
CA PRO A 249 -0.92 18.67 15.99
C PRO A 249 -1.05 20.16 15.67
N ASP A 250 -1.04 21.02 16.68
CA ASP A 250 -1.11 22.49 16.52
C ASP A 250 -0.01 23.02 15.61
N SER A 251 1.21 22.47 15.77
CA SER A 251 2.38 22.82 14.96
C SER A 251 2.23 22.61 13.45
N VAL A 252 1.24 21.80 13.01
CA VAL A 252 1.01 21.50 11.58
C VAL A 252 -0.16 22.29 11.02
N LEU A 253 -1.02 22.88 11.87
CA LEU A 253 -2.23 23.57 11.43
C LEU A 253 -1.92 24.76 10.51
N GLU A 254 -0.97 25.61 10.89
CA GLU A 254 -0.57 26.75 10.05
C GLU A 254 -0.01 26.31 8.71
N GLN A 255 0.81 25.26 8.70
CA GLN A 255 1.35 24.69 7.47
C GLN A 255 0.26 24.07 6.58
N LEU A 256 -0.78 23.46 7.17
CA LEU A 256 -1.94 22.96 6.45
C LEU A 256 -2.73 24.10 5.79
N ARG A 257 -2.87 25.24 6.47
CA ARG A 257 -3.51 26.44 5.91
C ARG A 257 -2.72 26.98 4.72
N SER A 258 -1.39 27.15 4.86
CA SER A 258 -0.52 27.56 3.76
C SER A 258 -0.62 26.59 2.58
N TYR A 259 -0.58 25.28 2.87
CA TYR A 259 -0.74 24.24 1.85
C TYR A 259 -2.08 24.34 1.13
N TYR A 260 -3.17 24.55 1.86
CA TYR A 260 -4.50 24.67 1.26
C TYR A 260 -4.60 25.88 0.33
N ILE A 261 -4.02 27.01 0.70
CA ILE A 261 -4.00 28.23 -0.12
C ILE A 261 -3.20 28.03 -1.41
N GLU A 262 -2.03 27.39 -1.32
CA GLU A 262 -1.14 27.15 -2.48
C GLU A 262 -1.69 26.09 -3.44
N TYR A 263 -2.13 24.94 -2.92
CA TYR A 263 -2.48 23.78 -3.75
C TYR A 263 -3.97 23.66 -4.06
N LYS A 264 -4.85 24.32 -3.29
CA LYS A 264 -6.31 24.36 -3.46
C LYS A 264 -6.91 22.97 -3.80
N PRO A 265 -6.68 21.95 -2.96
CA PRO A 265 -7.19 20.61 -3.20
C PRO A 265 -8.72 20.61 -3.24
N LYS A 266 -9.34 19.66 -3.95
CA LYS A 266 -10.80 19.61 -4.14
C LYS A 266 -11.49 18.51 -3.33
N VAL A 267 -10.89 17.33 -3.26
CA VAL A 267 -11.50 16.14 -2.62
C VAL A 267 -10.56 15.56 -1.59
N TYR A 268 -9.41 15.06 -2.03
CA TYR A 268 -8.39 14.51 -1.15
C TYR A 268 -7.58 15.65 -0.56
N LEU A 269 -7.15 15.52 0.70
CA LEU A 269 -6.25 16.50 1.31
C LEU A 269 -4.99 16.65 0.45
N PHE A 270 -4.46 15.53 -0.04
CA PHE A 270 -3.34 15.52 -0.97
C PHE A 270 -3.74 14.93 -2.31
N GLU A 271 -3.61 15.74 -3.36
CA GLU A 271 -3.92 15.34 -4.73
C GLU A 271 -2.67 15.21 -5.59
N GLY A 272 -2.71 14.22 -6.50
CA GLY A 272 -1.68 14.02 -7.51
C GLY A 272 -1.60 15.16 -8.52
N GLN A 273 -0.57 15.16 -9.38
CA GLN A 273 -0.40 16.19 -10.42
C GLN A 273 -1.61 16.30 -11.36
N TYR A 274 -2.29 15.17 -11.59
CA TYR A 274 -3.46 15.05 -12.44
C TYR A 274 -4.80 15.15 -11.70
N GLY A 275 -4.78 15.50 -10.40
CA GLY A 275 -5.93 15.41 -9.51
C GLY A 275 -6.10 14.00 -8.93
N GLY A 276 -7.18 13.80 -8.19
CA GLY A 276 -7.46 12.51 -7.56
C GLY A 276 -6.46 12.17 -6.44
N GLN A 277 -6.46 10.90 -6.03
CA GLN A 277 -5.66 10.44 -4.90
C GLN A 277 -4.16 10.58 -5.17
N TYR A 278 -3.38 11.07 -4.19
CA TYR A 278 -1.92 11.04 -4.30
C TYR A 278 -1.37 9.60 -4.28
N SER A 279 -0.38 9.30 -5.12
CA SER A 279 0.16 7.95 -5.23
C SER A 279 0.98 7.54 -3.99
N SER A 280 0.67 6.37 -3.41
CA SER A 280 1.45 5.80 -2.31
C SER A 280 2.93 5.63 -2.66
N ARG A 281 3.23 5.23 -3.90
CA ARG A 281 4.61 5.07 -4.38
C ARG A 281 5.34 6.41 -4.43
N ALA A 282 4.65 7.47 -4.86
CA ALA A 282 5.23 8.81 -4.90
C ALA A 282 5.62 9.29 -3.48
N VAL A 283 4.77 9.07 -2.46
CA VAL A 283 5.13 9.44 -1.07
C VAL A 283 6.33 8.63 -0.57
N GLN A 284 6.44 7.35 -0.92
CA GLN A 284 7.60 6.53 -0.55
C GLN A 284 8.90 7.06 -1.19
N GLU A 285 8.85 7.46 -2.45
CA GLU A 285 9.99 8.08 -3.14
C GLU A 285 10.35 9.44 -2.54
N VAL A 286 9.36 10.25 -2.17
CA VAL A 286 9.55 11.52 -1.45
C VAL A 286 10.30 11.29 -0.13
N PHE A 287 9.87 10.31 0.66
CA PHE A 287 10.54 9.94 1.90
C PHE A 287 11.98 9.48 1.64
N LYS A 288 12.20 8.61 0.66
CA LYS A 288 13.53 8.10 0.30
C LYS A 288 14.48 9.23 -0.14
N LYS A 289 13.99 10.17 -0.95
CA LYS A 289 14.77 11.36 -1.35
C LYS A 289 15.14 12.23 -0.15
N SER A 290 14.20 12.43 0.75
CA SER A 290 14.42 13.25 1.97
C SER A 290 15.40 12.57 2.93
N LEU A 291 15.31 11.25 3.09
CA LEU A 291 16.24 10.44 3.87
C LEU A 291 17.68 10.55 3.34
N ASN A 292 17.83 10.47 2.01
CA ASN A 292 19.13 10.63 1.35
C ASN A 292 19.67 12.07 1.51
N LYS A 293 18.83 13.10 1.29
CA LYS A 293 19.23 14.50 1.50
C LYS A 293 19.64 14.78 2.95
N ALA A 294 19.00 14.13 3.90
CA ALA A 294 19.32 14.24 5.33
C ALA A 294 20.61 13.49 5.74
N ASN A 295 21.29 12.81 4.81
CA ASN A 295 22.48 11.99 5.05
C ASN A 295 22.29 10.90 6.11
N ILE A 296 21.13 10.23 6.10
CA ILE A 296 20.83 9.14 7.04
C ILE A 296 21.09 7.79 6.36
N SER A 297 22.07 7.04 6.86
CA SER A 297 22.50 5.74 6.31
C SER A 297 21.57 4.57 6.68
N LYS A 298 20.60 4.79 7.58
CA LYS A 298 19.65 3.74 8.01
C LYS A 298 18.79 3.30 6.83
N LYS A 299 18.78 1.99 6.56
CA LYS A 299 17.86 1.36 5.60
C LYS A 299 16.43 1.29 6.19
N VAL A 300 15.68 2.38 6.06
CA VAL A 300 14.30 2.51 6.51
C VAL A 300 13.39 3.06 5.41
N GLY A 301 12.08 2.80 5.52
CA GLY A 301 11.06 3.36 4.63
C GLY A 301 10.04 4.18 5.43
N ILE A 302 9.09 4.83 4.77
CA ILE A 302 8.16 5.80 5.39
C ILE A 302 7.45 5.30 6.66
N HIS A 303 7.21 3.99 6.79
CA HIS A 303 6.60 3.42 7.99
C HIS A 303 7.45 3.61 9.26
N SER A 304 8.75 3.86 9.12
CA SER A 304 9.62 4.21 10.24
C SER A 304 9.19 5.50 10.93
N LEU A 305 8.58 6.47 10.23
CA LEU A 305 8.04 7.68 10.87
C LEU A 305 6.94 7.33 11.87
N ARG A 306 6.01 6.45 11.48
CA ARG A 306 4.95 5.96 12.37
C ARG A 306 5.50 5.12 13.52
N HIS A 307 6.50 4.27 13.26
CA HIS A 307 7.16 3.53 14.35
C HIS A 307 7.86 4.47 15.33
N SER A 308 8.51 5.52 14.83
CA SER A 308 9.20 6.51 15.65
C SER A 308 8.21 7.32 16.47
N PHE A 309 7.07 7.71 15.89
CA PHE A 309 5.97 8.34 16.64
C PHE A 309 5.52 7.50 17.83
N ALA A 310 5.23 6.21 17.59
CA ALA A 310 4.82 5.30 18.65
C ALA A 310 5.90 5.13 19.74
N THR A 311 7.16 4.99 19.33
CA THR A 311 8.31 4.84 20.22
C THR A 311 8.51 6.10 21.06
N HIS A 312 8.45 7.29 20.46
CA HIS A 312 8.61 8.56 21.15
C HIS A 312 7.45 8.85 22.11
N LEU A 313 6.21 8.48 21.78
CA LEU A 313 5.09 8.58 22.72
C LEU A 313 5.32 7.69 23.96
N LEU A 314 5.78 6.47 23.74
CA LEU A 314 6.10 5.54 24.83
C LEU A 314 7.26 6.07 25.68
N GLU A 315 8.32 6.59 25.06
CA GLU A 315 9.45 7.21 25.76
C GLU A 315 9.06 8.45 26.58
N ASN A 316 8.02 9.16 26.16
CA ASN A 316 7.43 10.29 26.88
C ASN A 316 6.42 9.86 27.96
N GLY A 317 6.27 8.55 28.21
CA GLY A 317 5.42 8.01 29.28
C GLY A 317 3.95 7.82 28.89
N THR A 318 3.60 7.85 27.60
CA THR A 318 2.22 7.59 27.16
C THR A 318 1.88 6.12 27.34
N ASP A 319 0.70 5.82 27.92
CA ASP A 319 0.23 4.44 28.11
C ASP A 319 0.11 3.71 26.77
N ILE A 320 0.58 2.46 26.74
CA ILE A 320 0.58 1.60 25.56
C ILE A 320 -0.82 1.35 24.99
N ARG A 321 -1.88 1.36 25.83
CA ARG A 321 -3.28 1.22 25.41
C ARG A 321 -3.73 2.44 24.60
N PHE A 322 -3.38 3.65 25.02
CA PHE A 322 -3.65 4.86 24.24
C PHE A 322 -2.87 4.87 22.92
N ILE A 323 -1.61 4.43 22.93
CA ILE A 323 -0.82 4.29 21.70
C ILE A 323 -1.46 3.27 20.75
N GLN A 324 -1.96 2.15 21.26
CA GLN A 324 -2.66 1.14 20.45
C GLN A 324 -3.90 1.72 19.76
N GLU A 325 -4.71 2.48 20.51
CA GLU A 325 -5.93 3.11 20.00
C GLU A 325 -5.62 4.17 18.94
N LEU A 326 -4.68 5.08 19.21
CA LEU A 326 -4.23 6.12 18.28
C LEU A 326 -3.72 5.51 16.95
N LEU A 327 -2.96 4.42 17.03
CA LEU A 327 -2.45 3.73 15.86
C LEU A 327 -3.51 2.84 15.18
N GLY A 328 -4.66 2.57 15.81
CA GLY A 328 -5.67 1.66 15.30
C GLY A 328 -5.10 0.25 15.12
N HIS A 329 -4.49 -0.29 16.17
CA HIS A 329 -3.97 -1.66 16.22
C HIS A 329 -5.02 -2.60 16.82
N ASN A 330 -5.43 -3.62 16.05
CA ASN A 330 -6.42 -4.59 16.51
C ASN A 330 -5.88 -5.60 17.56
N ASP A 331 -4.55 -5.73 17.66
CA ASP A 331 -3.90 -6.65 18.57
C ASP A 331 -2.76 -5.93 19.31
N LEU A 332 -2.79 -5.99 20.64
CA LEU A 332 -1.76 -5.47 21.53
C LEU A 332 -0.37 -5.99 21.17
N LYS A 333 -0.23 -7.23 20.68
CA LYS A 333 1.05 -7.79 20.23
C LYS A 333 1.74 -6.92 19.19
N THR A 334 0.96 -6.25 18.33
CA THR A 334 1.52 -5.34 17.32
C THR A 334 2.03 -4.02 17.89
N THR A 335 1.54 -3.62 19.07
CA THR A 335 2.00 -2.43 19.80
C THR A 335 3.15 -2.75 20.75
N PHE A 336 3.18 -3.95 21.35
CA PHE A 336 4.29 -4.42 22.19
C PHE A 336 5.63 -4.45 21.47
N VAL A 337 5.65 -4.52 20.13
CA VAL A 337 6.89 -4.39 19.36
C VAL A 337 7.66 -3.10 19.70
N TYR A 338 6.99 -2.03 20.15
CA TYR A 338 7.63 -0.77 20.54
C TYR A 338 8.27 -0.78 21.93
N THR A 339 7.83 -1.64 22.85
CA THR A 339 8.40 -1.70 24.21
C THR A 339 9.83 -2.24 24.21
N HIS A 340 10.20 -3.00 23.18
CA HIS A 340 11.56 -3.50 22.99
C HIS A 340 12.54 -2.45 22.43
N VAL A 341 12.07 -1.24 22.10
CA VAL A 341 12.89 -0.19 21.44
C VAL A 341 13.17 1.00 22.37
N SER A 342 12.37 1.22 23.42
CA SER A 342 12.56 2.39 24.29
C SER A 342 13.76 2.22 25.22
N ASP A 343 14.95 2.59 24.74
CA ASP A 343 16.20 2.60 25.51
C ASP A 343 16.10 3.44 26.80
N LYS A 344 15.33 4.53 26.78
CA LYS A 344 15.15 5.41 27.95
C LYS A 344 14.46 4.70 29.14
N THR A 345 13.54 3.79 28.87
CA THR A 345 12.86 3.03 29.94
C THR A 345 13.81 1.98 30.51
N ILE A 346 14.59 1.31 29.65
CA ILE A 346 15.57 0.31 30.08
C ILE A 346 16.71 0.96 30.88
N ARG A 347 17.20 2.14 30.47
CA ARG A 347 18.25 2.88 31.20
C ARG A 347 17.80 3.45 32.55
N LYS A 348 16.49 3.59 32.79
CA LYS A 348 15.94 3.95 34.11
C LYS A 348 15.86 2.75 35.05
N ILE A 349 16.01 1.53 34.54
CA ILE A 349 16.13 0.33 35.37
C ILE A 349 17.55 0.37 35.95
N ILE A 350 17.66 0.81 37.21
CA ILE A 350 18.90 0.76 37.97
C ILE A 350 19.23 -0.72 38.20
N SER A 351 20.47 -1.13 37.91
CA SER A 351 20.86 -2.51 38.18
C SER A 351 20.77 -2.76 39.68
N PRO A 352 20.26 -3.91 40.14
CA PRO A 352 20.36 -4.27 41.56
C PRO A 352 21.81 -4.22 42.08
N LEU A 353 22.80 -4.42 41.19
CA LEU A 353 24.23 -4.27 41.50
C LEU A 353 24.62 -2.83 41.84
N ASP A 354 23.96 -1.83 41.26
CA ASP A 354 24.26 -0.41 41.52
C ASP A 354 23.65 0.07 42.86
N ASN A 355 22.89 -0.80 43.53
CA ASN A 355 22.28 -0.57 44.85
C ASN A 355 22.87 -1.49 45.94
N LEU A 356 23.97 -2.21 45.66
CA LEU A 356 24.68 -3.07 46.63
C LEU A 356 25.77 -2.32 47.40
#